data_AF-A0A7I7QMN6-F1
#
_entry.id   AF-A0A7I7QMN6-F1
#
_cell.length_a   1.000
_cell.length_b   1.000
_cell.length_c   1.000
_cell.angle_alpha   90.00
_cell.angle_beta   90.00
_cell.angle_gamma   90.00
#
_symmetry.space_group_name_H-M   'P 1'
#
loop_
_entity.id
_entity.type
_entity.pdbx_description
1 polymer ?
#
loop_
_entity_poly.entity_id
_entity_poly.type
_entity_poly.pdbx_seq_one_letter_code
_entity_poly.pdbx_strand_id
1 'polypeptide(L)'
;MTRTLAERTEDEAPPVVRPGRLRLRRRLLLWSIPGLLLLSLLAFKLASVGILGNRLPAQFAAQDQAAMASTLGWIGMGNIGRGFRERLAAGDLAMLERDLPTALEEFTAAHRAEPDSCPPRANFAITSETVSDSELRQGNFIRALALLEPASTAALDDRECFSTTPASSPVVRDFVIQTPDRLNAKLASLKAGYITQTPEGFDYIKAPGGTILPPPPPQTVTIKPCPYEEDDSAMRDCITVRDKERAAKVAQGSGQSTPQQPQQPQQSQGGGQGPSQGGSGSVPGEQGGETDDGPQFPGPVEADPNAPSFCTTDGTPLGDLAAALCSTSGPLP
;
A
#
# COMPACT_ATOMS: atom_id res chain seq x y z
N MET A 1 18.31 67.87 -91.19
CA MET A 1 19.07 67.81 -89.93
C MET A 1 18.66 66.53 -89.21
N THR A 2 19.67 65.69 -88.88
CA THR A 2 19.71 64.66 -87.81
C THR A 2 18.63 63.56 -87.79
N ARG A 3 18.98 62.32 -88.19
CA ARG A 3 19.43 61.16 -87.34
C ARG A 3 18.40 60.82 -86.25
N THR A 4 17.83 59.62 -86.18
CA THR A 4 18.52 58.32 -85.95
C THR A 4 17.66 57.12 -86.36
N LEU A 5 18.31 56.17 -87.04
CA LEU A 5 17.95 54.75 -87.11
C LEU A 5 18.47 54.02 -85.84
N ALA A 6 17.85 52.87 -85.57
CA ALA A 6 18.30 51.75 -84.73
C ALA A 6 18.01 51.79 -83.23
N GLU A 7 17.20 50.82 -82.76
CA GLU A 7 17.64 49.77 -81.82
C GLU A 7 16.54 48.68 -81.80
N ARG A 8 16.71 47.61 -82.57
CA ARG A 8 17.38 46.34 -82.20
C ARG A 8 16.52 45.50 -81.24
N THR A 9 16.10 44.37 -81.79
CA THR A 9 15.45 43.23 -81.16
C THR A 9 16.29 42.60 -80.05
N GLU A 10 15.58 41.90 -79.15
CA GLU A 10 16.00 40.71 -78.41
C GLU A 10 17.12 40.86 -77.37
N ASP A 11 16.77 40.63 -76.10
CA ASP A 11 17.42 39.56 -75.32
C ASP A 11 16.65 39.28 -74.01
N GLU A 12 15.70 38.34 -74.06
CA GLU A 12 15.19 37.71 -72.83
C GLU A 12 16.21 36.62 -72.43
N ALA A 13 17.24 37.04 -71.70
CA ALA A 13 18.24 36.13 -71.17
C ALA A 13 17.60 35.16 -70.14
N PRO A 14 17.76 33.83 -70.29
CA PRO A 14 17.22 32.89 -69.31
C PRO A 14 17.93 33.07 -67.95
N PRO A 15 17.23 32.92 -66.82
CA PRO A 15 17.83 33.08 -65.51
C PRO A 15 18.90 32.01 -65.29
N VAL A 16 20.16 32.42 -65.32
CA VAL A 16 21.32 31.57 -64.99
C VAL A 16 21.25 31.19 -63.51
N VAL A 17 20.74 29.99 -63.23
CA VAL A 17 20.75 29.41 -61.88
C VAL A 17 22.20 29.11 -61.49
N ARG A 18 22.79 29.99 -60.68
CA ARG A 18 24.19 29.86 -60.24
C ARG A 18 24.37 28.59 -59.36
N PRO A 19 25.28 27.66 -59.73
CA PRO A 19 25.46 26.36 -59.05
C PRO A 19 25.98 26.46 -57.60
N GLY A 20 26.48 27.63 -57.17
CA GLY A 20 26.98 27.87 -55.81
C GLY A 20 25.90 27.84 -54.72
N ARG A 21 24.69 28.34 -55.01
CA ARG A 21 23.56 28.32 -54.05
C ARG A 21 23.06 26.90 -53.77
N LEU A 22 23.13 26.02 -54.77
CA LEU A 22 22.72 24.62 -54.64
C LEU A 22 23.71 23.81 -53.81
N ARG A 23 25.03 24.08 -53.93
CA ARG A 23 26.06 23.42 -53.12
C ARG A 23 26.00 23.83 -51.64
N LEU A 24 25.78 25.12 -51.36
CA LEU A 24 25.63 25.60 -49.97
C LEU A 24 24.37 25.01 -49.31
N ARG A 25 23.23 24.96 -50.03
CA ARG A 25 22.01 24.29 -49.55
C ARG A 25 22.22 22.81 -49.24
N ARG A 26 22.89 22.06 -50.12
CA ARG A 26 23.21 20.63 -49.86
C ARG A 26 24.10 20.44 -48.64
N ARG A 27 25.08 21.33 -48.43
CA ARG A 27 26.00 21.24 -47.28
C ARG A 27 25.30 21.56 -45.97
N LEU A 28 24.44 22.59 -45.95
CA LEU A 28 23.59 22.92 -44.79
C LEU A 28 22.63 21.76 -44.46
N LEU A 29 22.00 21.15 -45.46
CA LEU A 29 21.13 19.98 -45.24
C LEU A 29 21.90 18.77 -44.68
N LEU A 30 23.08 18.47 -45.21
CA LEU A 30 23.90 17.36 -44.70
C LEU A 30 24.36 17.55 -43.25
N TRP A 31 24.52 18.80 -42.81
CA TRP A 31 24.86 19.12 -41.42
C TRP A 31 23.63 19.19 -40.50
N SER A 32 22.43 19.48 -41.01
CA SER A 32 21.19 19.50 -40.22
C SER A 32 20.49 18.15 -40.12
N ILE A 33 20.70 17.25 -41.08
CA ILE A 33 20.15 15.88 -41.07
C ILE A 33 20.51 15.10 -39.79
N PRO A 34 21.75 15.09 -39.29
CA PRO A 34 22.09 14.37 -38.05
C PRO A 34 21.32 14.90 -36.84
N GLY A 35 21.18 16.23 -36.72
CA GLY A 35 20.40 16.84 -35.64
C GLY A 35 18.92 16.47 -35.73
N LEU A 36 18.35 16.49 -36.94
CA LEU A 36 16.95 16.11 -37.15
C LEU A 36 16.71 14.63 -36.83
N LEU A 37 17.63 13.74 -37.26
CA LEU A 37 17.56 12.32 -36.94
C LEU A 37 17.64 12.07 -35.44
N LEU A 38 18.52 12.77 -34.73
CA LEU A 38 18.67 12.66 -33.29
C LEU A 38 17.40 13.13 -32.56
N LEU A 39 16.79 14.22 -33.02
CA LEU A 39 15.53 14.74 -32.50
C LEU A 39 14.35 13.79 -32.80
N SER A 40 14.31 13.18 -34.00
CA SER A 40 13.32 12.17 -34.35
C SER A 40 13.46 10.89 -33.52
N LEU A 41 14.69 10.42 -33.27
CA LEU A 41 14.95 9.28 -32.39
C LEU A 41 14.52 9.57 -30.96
N LEU A 42 14.78 10.79 -30.46
CA LEU A 42 14.33 11.22 -29.15
C LEU A 42 12.79 11.24 -29.07
N ALA A 43 12.12 11.82 -30.07
CA ALA A 43 10.66 11.83 -30.14
C ALA A 43 10.07 10.41 -30.18
N PHE A 44 10.66 9.52 -30.97
CA PHE A 44 10.25 8.11 -31.05
C PHE A 44 10.46 7.38 -29.72
N LYS A 45 11.59 7.61 -29.03
CA LYS A 45 11.86 7.05 -27.70
C LYS A 45 10.84 7.54 -26.69
N LEU A 46 10.54 8.83 -26.64
CA LEU A 46 9.54 9.41 -25.73
C LEU A 46 8.13 8.86 -26.01
N ALA A 47 7.73 8.75 -27.28
CA ALA A 47 6.46 8.15 -27.66
C ALA A 47 6.38 6.65 -27.26
N SER A 48 7.48 5.91 -27.43
CA SER A 48 7.56 4.50 -27.05
C SER A 48 7.43 4.30 -25.53
N VAL A 49 8.11 5.13 -24.73
CA VAL A 49 8.03 5.09 -23.26
C VAL A 49 6.60 5.36 -22.78
N GLY A 50 5.88 6.31 -23.38
CA GLY A 50 4.48 6.58 -23.05
C GLY A 50 3.56 5.38 -23.33
N ILE A 51 3.75 4.70 -24.46
CA ILE A 51 2.95 3.53 -24.83
C ILE A 51 3.25 2.33 -23.91
N LEU A 52 4.53 2.08 -23.61
CA LEU A 52 4.93 0.98 -22.74
C LEU A 52 4.53 1.24 -21.28
N GLY A 53 4.67 2.48 -20.81
CA GLY A 53 4.26 2.88 -19.47
C GLY A 53 2.76 2.65 -19.21
N ASN A 54 1.91 2.90 -20.21
CA ASN A 54 0.46 2.67 -20.10
C ASN A 54 0.09 1.17 -20.03
N ARG A 55 1.00 0.25 -20.36
CA ARG A 55 0.75 -1.19 -20.27
C ARG A 55 1.05 -1.76 -18.89
N LEU A 56 1.93 -1.13 -18.11
CA LEU A 56 2.37 -1.63 -16.81
C LEU A 56 1.21 -1.83 -15.83
N PRO A 57 0.23 -0.91 -15.68
CA PRO A 57 -0.90 -1.15 -14.78
C PRO A 57 -1.78 -2.32 -15.24
N ALA A 58 -1.97 -2.48 -16.54
CA ALA A 58 -2.74 -3.59 -17.09
C ALA A 58 -2.02 -4.94 -16.91
N GLN A 59 -0.70 -4.97 -17.08
CA GLN A 59 0.14 -6.16 -16.85
C GLN A 59 0.17 -6.53 -15.36
N PHE A 60 0.26 -5.55 -14.48
CA PHE A 60 0.15 -5.75 -13.04
C PHE A 60 -1.22 -6.32 -12.66
N ALA A 61 -2.30 -5.71 -13.15
CA ALA A 61 -3.66 -6.20 -12.93
C ALA A 61 -3.88 -7.62 -13.49
N ALA A 62 -3.18 -7.98 -14.57
CA ALA A 62 -3.20 -9.32 -15.16
C ALA A 62 -2.23 -10.32 -14.50
N GLN A 63 -1.44 -9.89 -13.51
CA GLN A 63 -0.39 -10.68 -12.85
C GLN A 63 0.66 -11.26 -13.83
N ASP A 64 0.89 -10.58 -14.96
CA ASP A 64 1.81 -11.05 -15.99
C ASP A 64 3.24 -10.56 -15.70
N GLN A 65 3.93 -11.29 -14.82
CA GLN A 65 5.31 -10.99 -14.41
C GLN A 65 6.26 -10.94 -15.62
N ALA A 66 6.13 -11.87 -16.57
CA ALA A 66 7.02 -11.95 -17.72
C ALA A 66 6.81 -10.76 -18.69
N ALA A 67 5.56 -10.37 -18.94
CA ALA A 67 5.26 -9.19 -19.75
C ALA A 67 5.70 -7.90 -19.05
N MET A 68 5.55 -7.81 -17.72
CA MET A 68 5.97 -6.65 -16.95
C MET A 68 7.50 -6.52 -16.90
N ALA A 69 8.23 -7.60 -16.63
CA ALA A 69 9.70 -7.64 -16.62
C ALA A 69 10.28 -7.28 -18.00
N SER A 70 9.72 -7.82 -19.08
CA SER A 70 10.15 -7.47 -20.44
C SER A 70 9.89 -6.00 -20.76
N THR A 71 8.72 -5.46 -20.37
CA THR A 71 8.37 -4.05 -20.57
C THR A 71 9.32 -3.12 -19.81
N LEU A 72 9.65 -3.44 -18.55
CA LEU A 72 10.61 -2.70 -17.74
C LEU A 72 12.03 -2.76 -18.31
N GLY A 73 12.46 -3.93 -18.82
CA GLY A 73 13.75 -4.07 -19.50
C GLY A 73 13.87 -3.13 -20.71
N TRP A 74 12.81 -3.01 -21.51
CA TRP A 74 12.77 -2.09 -22.66
C TRP A 74 12.74 -0.61 -22.26
N ILE A 75 12.03 -0.26 -21.19
CA ILE A 75 12.01 1.11 -20.65
C ILE A 75 13.41 1.49 -20.11
N GLY A 76 14.04 0.57 -19.37
CA GLY A 76 15.37 0.76 -18.78
C GLY A 76 16.51 0.86 -19.79
N MET A 77 16.36 0.30 -20.99
CA MET A 77 17.40 0.34 -22.02
C MET A 77 17.64 1.78 -22.53
N GLY A 78 18.78 2.34 -22.13
CA GLY A 78 19.26 3.67 -22.55
C GLY A 78 18.86 4.85 -21.65
N ASN A 79 18.37 4.61 -20.42
CA ASN A 79 17.98 5.68 -19.50
C ASN A 79 19.14 6.13 -18.60
N ILE A 80 19.38 7.44 -18.51
CA ILE A 80 20.36 8.06 -17.61
C ILE A 80 19.61 8.41 -16.31
N GLY A 81 19.46 7.42 -15.43
CA GLY A 81 18.67 7.50 -14.20
C GLY A 81 17.27 6.89 -14.36
N ARG A 82 16.85 6.06 -13.39
CA ARG A 82 15.46 5.61 -13.29
C ARG A 82 14.67 6.73 -12.62
N GLY A 83 13.63 7.25 -13.28
CA GLY A 83 12.68 8.16 -12.65
C GLY A 83 11.85 7.44 -11.58
N PHE A 84 11.06 8.21 -10.82
CA PHE A 84 10.23 7.64 -9.75
C PHE A 84 9.22 6.61 -10.28
N ARG A 85 8.75 6.77 -11.52
CA ARG A 85 7.77 5.88 -12.17
C ARG A 85 8.37 4.52 -12.51
N GLU A 86 9.61 4.50 -13.00
CA GLU A 86 10.33 3.25 -13.27
C GLU A 86 10.62 2.50 -11.98
N ARG A 87 10.98 3.22 -10.91
CA ARG A 87 11.18 2.61 -9.58
C ARG A 87 9.86 2.09 -9.01
N LEU A 88 8.78 2.85 -9.11
CA LEU A 88 7.45 2.42 -8.69
C LEU A 88 7.06 1.11 -9.38
N ALA A 89 7.21 1.04 -10.70
CA ALA A 89 6.89 -0.17 -11.46
C ALA A 89 7.86 -1.34 -11.18
N ALA A 90 9.14 -1.07 -10.88
CA ALA A 90 10.06 -2.12 -10.42
C ALA A 90 9.64 -2.69 -9.06
N GLY A 91 9.18 -1.83 -8.14
CA GLY A 91 8.61 -2.27 -6.86
C GLY A 91 7.34 -3.11 -7.05
N ASP A 92 6.46 -2.70 -7.97
CA ASP A 92 5.26 -3.47 -8.32
C ASP A 92 5.61 -4.86 -8.89
N LEU A 93 6.63 -4.96 -9.75
CA LEU A 93 7.12 -6.25 -10.23
C LEU A 93 7.64 -7.12 -9.09
N ALA A 94 8.46 -6.55 -8.19
CA ALA A 94 8.99 -7.26 -7.04
C ALA A 94 7.87 -7.76 -6.09
N MET A 95 6.79 -6.99 -5.94
CA MET A 95 5.58 -7.44 -5.23
C MET A 95 4.95 -8.68 -5.89
N LEU A 96 4.87 -8.72 -7.22
CA LEU A 96 4.37 -9.90 -7.95
C LEU A 96 5.29 -11.11 -7.79
N GLU A 97 6.61 -10.88 -7.80
CA GLU A 97 7.65 -11.90 -7.58
C GLU A 97 7.74 -12.36 -6.12
N ARG A 98 6.96 -11.74 -5.22
CA ARG A 98 6.96 -11.98 -3.76
C ARG A 98 8.29 -11.60 -3.09
N ASP A 99 9.05 -10.71 -3.69
CA ASP A 99 10.28 -10.13 -3.13
C ASP A 99 9.96 -8.81 -2.42
N LEU A 100 9.45 -8.92 -1.19
CA LEU A 100 9.11 -7.76 -0.36
C LEU A 100 10.32 -6.85 -0.04
N PRO A 101 11.53 -7.38 0.26
CA PRO A 101 12.72 -6.54 0.45
C PRO A 101 13.03 -5.67 -0.77
N THR A 102 13.04 -6.24 -1.98
CA THR A 102 13.29 -5.47 -3.21
C THR A 102 12.15 -4.50 -3.50
N ALA A 103 10.90 -4.91 -3.29
CA ALA A 103 9.76 -4.01 -3.44
C ALA A 103 9.89 -2.78 -2.53
N LEU A 104 10.23 -2.99 -1.26
CA LEU A 104 10.44 -1.92 -0.30
C LEU A 104 11.56 -0.97 -0.73
N GLU A 105 12.68 -1.50 -1.20
CA GLU A 105 13.81 -0.69 -1.68
C GLU A 105 13.39 0.23 -2.83
N GLU A 106 12.72 -0.34 -3.84
CA GLU A 106 12.28 0.40 -5.02
C GLU A 106 11.19 1.43 -4.69
N PHE A 107 10.21 1.10 -3.84
CA PHE A 107 9.20 2.05 -3.39
C PHE A 107 9.78 3.17 -2.51
N THR A 108 10.75 2.84 -1.65
CA THR A 108 11.48 3.86 -0.87
C THR A 108 12.22 4.81 -1.81
N ALA A 109 12.90 4.27 -2.83
CA ALA A 109 13.63 5.07 -3.79
C ALA A 109 12.71 5.88 -4.73
N ALA A 110 11.50 5.39 -5.03
CA ALA A 110 10.46 6.13 -5.74
C ALA A 110 9.92 7.29 -4.89
N HIS A 111 9.57 7.03 -3.62
CA HIS A 111 9.05 8.05 -2.71
C HIS A 111 10.09 9.15 -2.43
N ARG A 112 11.37 8.79 -2.24
CA ARG A 112 12.45 9.78 -2.09
C ARG A 112 12.66 10.66 -3.32
N ALA A 113 12.40 10.11 -4.51
CA ALA A 113 12.54 10.86 -5.75
C ALA A 113 11.37 11.83 -5.98
N GLU A 114 10.16 11.47 -5.52
CA GLU A 114 8.95 12.29 -5.65
C GLU A 114 8.07 12.12 -4.40
N PRO A 115 8.36 12.84 -3.29
CA PRO A 115 7.68 12.65 -2.02
C PRO A 115 6.22 13.12 -2.05
N ASP A 116 5.91 14.11 -2.89
CA ASP A 116 4.57 14.69 -3.03
C ASP A 116 3.64 13.83 -3.91
N SER A 117 4.17 12.77 -4.54
CA SER A 117 3.35 11.84 -5.32
C SER A 117 2.72 10.77 -4.44
N CYS A 118 1.40 10.65 -4.50
CA CYS A 118 0.64 9.69 -3.70
C CYS A 118 1.00 8.22 -3.93
N PRO A 119 1.19 7.71 -5.17
CA PRO A 119 1.42 6.29 -5.38
C PRO A 119 2.74 5.78 -4.77
N PRO A 120 3.89 6.47 -4.95
CA PRO A 120 5.11 6.11 -4.23
C PRO A 120 4.97 6.19 -2.71
N ARG A 121 4.30 7.22 -2.19
CA ARG A 121 4.07 7.41 -0.74
C ARG A 121 3.24 6.26 -0.15
N ALA A 122 2.11 5.93 -0.76
CA ALA A 122 1.21 4.88 -0.29
C ALA A 122 1.87 3.49 -0.36
N ASN A 123 2.54 3.16 -1.49
CA ASN A 123 3.22 1.88 -1.63
C ASN A 123 4.42 1.75 -0.68
N PHE A 124 5.19 2.82 -0.46
CA PHE A 124 6.24 2.86 0.55
C PHE A 124 5.68 2.58 1.95
N ALA A 125 4.60 3.27 2.34
CA ALA A 125 4.00 3.13 3.66
C ALA A 125 3.46 1.72 3.92
N ILE A 126 2.66 1.17 2.98
CA ILE A 126 2.05 -0.15 3.12
C ILE A 126 3.10 -1.28 3.05
N THR A 127 4.10 -1.17 2.18
CA THR A 127 5.16 -2.18 2.10
C THR A 127 6.05 -2.14 3.34
N SER A 128 6.38 -0.95 3.85
CA SER A 128 7.12 -0.80 5.11
C SER A 128 6.36 -1.40 6.29
N GLU A 129 5.04 -1.21 6.34
CA GLU A 129 4.17 -1.85 7.32
C GLU A 129 4.30 -3.38 7.27
N THR A 130 4.22 -3.94 6.06
CA THR A 130 4.30 -5.39 5.82
C THR A 130 5.64 -5.97 6.27
N VAL A 131 6.74 -5.35 5.85
CA VAL A 131 8.09 -5.80 6.18
C VAL A 131 8.33 -5.64 7.68
N SER A 132 7.88 -4.53 8.28
CA SER A 132 7.99 -4.31 9.72
C SER A 132 7.21 -5.35 10.53
N ASP A 133 6.00 -5.72 10.11
CA ASP A 133 5.24 -6.80 10.77
C ASP A 133 5.98 -8.15 10.69
N SER A 134 6.70 -8.41 9.59
CA SER A 134 7.54 -9.60 9.46
C SER A 134 8.75 -9.58 10.38
N GLU A 135 9.42 -8.43 10.50
CA GLU A 135 10.54 -8.23 11.41
C GLU A 135 10.08 -8.33 12.87
N LEU A 136 8.91 -7.76 13.19
CA LEU A 136 8.28 -7.88 14.50
C LEU A 136 8.06 -9.35 14.86
N ARG A 137 7.43 -10.14 13.97
CA ARG A 137 7.19 -11.57 14.22
C ARG A 137 8.47 -12.33 14.56
N GLN A 138 9.57 -12.00 13.90
CA GLN A 138 10.90 -12.57 14.15
C GLN A 138 11.58 -12.05 15.44
N GLY A 139 10.99 -11.04 16.10
CA GLY A 139 11.54 -10.39 17.28
C GLY A 139 12.68 -9.41 16.96
N ASN A 140 12.75 -8.91 15.72
CA ASN A 140 13.70 -7.89 15.28
C ASN A 140 13.08 -6.51 15.43
N PHE A 141 12.82 -6.10 16.67
CA PHE A 141 12.01 -4.93 16.96
C PHE A 141 12.66 -3.62 16.56
N ILE A 142 13.99 -3.52 16.66
CA ILE A 142 14.74 -2.34 16.22
C ILE A 142 14.55 -2.13 14.73
N ARG A 143 14.64 -3.21 13.95
CA ARG A 143 14.43 -3.15 12.51
C ARG A 143 12.97 -2.85 12.17
N ALA A 144 12.03 -3.46 12.89
CA ALA A 144 10.62 -3.16 12.76
C ALA A 144 10.35 -1.65 12.99
N LEU A 145 10.92 -1.05 14.05
CA LEU A 145 10.75 0.36 14.36
C LEU A 145 11.36 1.26 13.28
N ALA A 146 12.58 0.94 12.83
CA ALA A 146 13.28 1.70 11.79
C ALA A 146 12.52 1.73 10.45
N LEU A 147 11.70 0.72 10.17
CA LEU A 147 10.81 0.68 9.01
C LEU A 147 9.51 1.46 9.25
N LEU A 148 8.92 1.32 10.44
CA LEU A 148 7.61 1.86 10.75
C LEU A 148 7.61 3.37 10.94
N GLU A 149 8.68 3.93 11.51
CA GLU A 149 8.78 5.35 11.81
C GLU A 149 8.72 6.25 10.57
N PRO A 150 9.60 6.08 9.55
CA PRO A 150 9.50 6.87 8.33
C PRO A 150 8.22 6.60 7.55
N ALA A 151 7.68 5.38 7.59
CA ALA A 151 6.42 5.03 6.95
C ALA A 151 5.22 5.74 7.59
N SER A 152 5.17 5.79 8.93
CA SER A 152 4.13 6.51 9.67
C SER A 152 4.21 8.00 9.41
N THR A 153 5.41 8.60 9.36
CA THR A 153 5.57 10.02 8.98
C THR A 153 5.05 10.26 7.58
N ALA A 154 5.48 9.47 6.59
CA ALA A 154 5.03 9.60 5.22
C ALA A 154 3.50 9.46 5.09
N ALA A 155 2.87 8.57 5.86
CA ALA A 155 1.41 8.38 5.82
C ALA A 155 0.62 9.49 6.51
N LEU A 156 1.14 10.04 7.62
CA LEU A 156 0.48 11.11 8.38
C LEU A 156 0.64 12.48 7.73
N ASP A 157 1.77 12.75 7.08
CA ASP A 157 2.07 14.03 6.43
C ASP A 157 1.11 14.33 5.27
N ASP A 158 0.61 13.29 4.58
CA ASP A 158 -0.40 13.43 3.53
C ASP A 158 -1.40 12.27 3.58
N ARG A 159 -2.47 12.48 4.36
CA ARG A 159 -3.55 11.50 4.53
C ARG A 159 -4.44 11.39 3.29
N GLU A 160 -4.49 12.43 2.45
CA GLU A 160 -5.35 12.43 1.25
C GLU A 160 -4.84 11.46 0.17
N CYS A 161 -3.55 11.15 0.18
CA CYS A 161 -2.99 10.10 -0.66
C CYS A 161 -3.59 8.70 -0.39
N PHE A 162 -4.23 8.48 0.76
CA PHE A 162 -4.85 7.22 1.13
C PHE A 162 -6.38 7.22 0.96
N SER A 163 -7.00 8.39 0.67
CA SER A 163 -8.45 8.53 0.52
C SER A 163 -8.93 8.29 -0.93
N THR A 164 -8.04 8.37 -1.91
CA THR A 164 -8.35 8.39 -3.35
C THR A 164 -8.02 7.09 -4.10
N THR A 165 -7.86 5.98 -3.39
CA THR A 165 -7.49 4.70 -4.01
C THR A 165 -8.53 4.21 -5.03
N PRO A 166 -8.11 3.82 -6.26
CA PRO A 166 -9.01 3.33 -7.30
C PRO A 166 -9.42 1.85 -7.10
N ALA A 167 -9.05 1.22 -5.99
CA ALA A 167 -9.31 -0.19 -5.74
C ALA A 167 -10.81 -0.51 -5.84
N SER A 168 -11.15 -1.55 -6.62
CA SER A 168 -12.54 -1.98 -6.85
C SER A 168 -13.14 -2.66 -5.62
N SER A 169 -12.33 -3.37 -4.84
CA SER A 169 -12.75 -4.05 -3.61
C SER A 169 -12.94 -3.05 -2.46
N PRO A 170 -14.13 -3.02 -1.81
CA PRO A 170 -14.37 -2.19 -0.63
C PRO A 170 -13.39 -2.46 0.52
N VAL A 171 -13.09 -3.74 0.77
CA VAL A 171 -12.16 -4.16 1.83
C VAL A 171 -10.77 -3.57 1.59
N VAL A 172 -10.32 -3.57 0.33
CA VAL A 172 -9.01 -3.01 -0.03
C VAL A 172 -9.01 -1.48 0.09
N ARG A 173 -10.10 -0.81 -0.30
CA ARG A 173 -10.21 0.63 -0.09
C ARG A 173 -10.12 0.99 1.39
N ASP A 174 -10.89 0.29 2.22
CA ASP A 174 -10.90 0.52 3.67
C ASP A 174 -9.52 0.26 4.27
N PHE A 175 -8.83 -0.80 3.84
CA PHE A 175 -7.46 -1.09 4.27
C PHE A 175 -6.50 0.05 3.93
N VAL A 176 -6.53 0.56 2.69
CA VAL A 176 -5.67 1.68 2.29
C VAL A 176 -6.01 2.94 3.09
N ILE A 177 -7.30 3.30 3.18
CA ILE A 177 -7.78 4.49 3.92
C ILE A 177 -7.33 4.47 5.38
N GLN A 178 -7.35 3.31 6.02
CA GLN A 178 -6.97 3.15 7.42
C GLN A 178 -5.45 3.16 7.66
N THR A 179 -4.62 3.14 6.60
CA THR A 179 -3.16 3.00 6.72
C THR A 179 -2.51 4.05 7.63
N PRO A 180 -2.83 5.36 7.53
CA PRO A 180 -2.20 6.37 8.40
C PRO A 180 -2.46 6.11 9.90
N ASP A 181 -3.70 5.78 10.27
CA ASP A 181 -4.05 5.52 11.67
C ASP A 181 -3.49 4.19 12.15
N ARG A 182 -3.52 3.16 11.29
CA ARG A 182 -2.98 1.84 11.59
C ARG A 182 -1.48 1.88 11.82
N LEU A 183 -0.71 2.56 10.96
CA LEU A 183 0.72 2.77 11.14
C LEU A 183 1.04 3.51 12.42
N ASN A 184 0.30 4.58 12.72
CA ASN A 184 0.51 5.36 13.94
C ASN A 184 0.21 4.52 15.20
N ALA A 185 -0.86 3.71 15.20
CA ALA A 185 -1.20 2.82 16.30
C ALA A 185 -0.14 1.73 16.50
N LYS A 186 0.38 1.15 15.41
CA LYS A 186 1.49 0.19 15.46
C LYS A 186 2.76 0.83 16.01
N LEU A 187 3.11 2.03 15.55
CA LEU A 187 4.29 2.76 15.99
C LEU A 187 4.22 3.06 17.49
N ALA A 188 3.07 3.54 17.96
CA ALA A 188 2.83 3.80 19.38
C ALA A 188 2.93 2.51 20.21
N SER A 189 2.34 1.42 19.73
CA SER A 189 2.37 0.12 20.42
C SER A 189 3.78 -0.45 20.51
N LEU A 190 4.55 -0.40 19.40
CA LEU A 190 5.93 -0.88 19.36
C LEU A 190 6.84 -0.04 20.28
N LYS A 191 6.75 1.30 20.23
CA LYS A 191 7.51 2.20 21.12
C LYS A 191 7.16 2.01 22.59
N ALA A 192 5.91 1.66 22.89
CA ALA A 192 5.46 1.36 24.24
C ALA A 192 5.79 -0.08 24.69
N GLY A 193 6.35 -0.94 23.83
CA GLY A 193 6.51 -2.36 24.13
C GLY A 193 5.17 -3.05 24.41
N TYR A 194 4.07 -2.53 23.85
CA TYR A 194 2.72 -3.08 23.97
C TYR A 194 2.50 -4.17 22.92
N ILE A 195 3.33 -5.19 23.02
CA ILE A 195 3.46 -6.34 22.12
C ILE A 195 3.23 -7.61 22.95
N THR A 196 2.76 -8.68 22.32
CA THR A 196 2.56 -10.00 22.92
C THR A 196 3.30 -11.06 22.12
N GLN A 197 3.72 -12.12 22.78
CA GLN A 197 4.20 -13.33 22.13
C GLN A 197 3.00 -14.23 21.77
N THR A 198 3.02 -14.76 20.55
CA THR A 198 2.05 -15.72 20.00
C THR A 198 2.81 -16.97 19.52
N PRO A 199 2.12 -18.08 19.19
CA PRO A 199 2.77 -19.26 18.61
C PRO A 199 3.58 -18.95 17.33
N GLU A 200 3.15 -17.97 16.55
CA GLU A 200 3.77 -17.57 15.28
C GLU A 200 4.86 -16.50 15.43
N GLY A 201 5.23 -16.15 16.67
CA GLY A 201 6.18 -15.08 16.98
C GLY A 201 5.53 -13.90 17.70
N PHE A 202 6.16 -12.72 17.64
CA PHE A 202 5.62 -11.53 18.30
C PHE A 202 4.58 -10.80 17.43
N ASP A 203 3.52 -10.29 18.05
CA ASP A 203 2.48 -9.53 17.36
C ASP A 203 1.93 -8.41 18.25
N TYR A 204 1.25 -7.45 17.62
CA TYR A 204 0.52 -6.39 18.31
C TYR A 204 -0.68 -6.98 19.07
N ILE A 205 -0.99 -6.37 20.21
CA ILE A 205 -2.20 -6.71 20.96
C ILE A 205 -3.42 -6.17 20.21
N LYS A 206 -4.38 -7.06 19.89
CA LYS A 206 -5.55 -6.74 19.07
C LYS A 206 -6.85 -6.82 19.90
N ALA A 207 -7.84 -6.01 19.53
CA ALA A 207 -9.20 -6.08 20.04
C ALA A 207 -9.97 -7.26 19.41
N PRO A 208 -11.10 -7.70 20.01
CA PRO A 208 -12.07 -8.56 19.33
C PRO A 208 -12.57 -7.83 18.07
N GLY A 209 -12.10 -8.26 16.89
CA GLY A 209 -12.26 -7.52 15.62
C GLY A 209 -10.95 -7.20 14.90
N GLY A 210 -9.80 -7.55 15.48
CA GLY A 210 -8.49 -7.51 14.80
C GLY A 210 -7.80 -6.14 14.78
N THR A 211 -8.46 -5.09 15.26
CA THR A 211 -7.86 -3.74 15.36
C THR A 211 -6.80 -3.70 16.45
N ILE A 212 -5.70 -2.99 16.20
CA ILE A 212 -4.60 -2.87 17.16
C ILE A 212 -5.04 -1.96 18.30
N LEU A 213 -4.90 -2.45 19.52
CA LEU A 213 -5.22 -1.67 20.71
C LEU A 213 -4.11 -0.64 20.96
N PRO A 214 -4.44 0.66 21.06
CA PRO A 214 -3.45 1.65 21.45
C PRO A 214 -2.93 1.33 22.87
N PRO A 215 -1.68 1.71 23.18
CA PRO A 215 -1.15 1.51 24.52
C PRO A 215 -2.04 2.27 25.53
N PRO A 216 -2.37 1.66 26.69
CA PRO A 216 -3.18 2.31 27.71
C PRO A 216 -2.48 3.57 28.24
N PRO A 217 -3.23 4.62 28.64
CA PRO A 217 -2.63 5.83 29.17
C PRO A 217 -1.76 5.54 30.42
N PRO A 218 -0.66 6.26 30.65
CA PRO A 218 0.31 5.96 31.73
C PRO A 218 -0.32 5.82 33.12
N GLN A 219 -1.43 6.52 33.34
CA GLN A 219 -2.19 6.58 34.59
C GLN A 219 -2.92 5.25 34.90
N THR A 220 -3.25 4.44 33.89
CA THR A 220 -4.07 3.23 34.04
C THR A 220 -3.26 1.94 34.02
N VAL A 221 -1.95 2.04 33.74
CA VAL A 221 -1.09 0.86 33.62
C VAL A 221 -0.52 0.48 34.98
N THR A 222 -1.04 -0.58 35.59
CA THR A 222 -0.40 -1.20 36.77
C THR A 222 0.88 -1.97 36.42
N ILE A 223 1.07 -2.27 35.13
CA ILE A 223 2.19 -3.03 34.59
C ILE A 223 3.06 -2.06 33.78
N LYS A 224 4.29 -1.79 34.22
CA LYS A 224 5.17 -0.85 33.51
C LYS A 224 5.46 -1.37 32.09
N PRO A 225 5.34 -0.54 31.04
CA PRO A 225 5.67 -0.95 29.68
C PRO A 225 7.14 -1.38 29.56
N CYS A 226 7.46 -2.23 28.59
CA CYS A 226 8.85 -2.61 28.34
C CYS A 226 9.62 -1.38 27.85
N PRO A 227 10.74 -1.01 28.49
CA PRO A 227 11.57 0.05 27.95
C PRO A 227 12.02 -0.37 26.56
N TYR A 228 11.84 0.50 25.58
CA TYR A 228 12.48 0.31 24.29
C TYR A 228 13.98 0.48 24.52
N GLU A 229 14.70 -0.64 24.56
CA GLU A 229 16.16 -0.68 24.61
C GLU A 229 16.67 -0.95 23.19
N GLU A 230 17.88 -0.46 22.86
CA GLU A 230 18.57 -0.82 21.62
C GLU A 230 19.08 -2.28 21.63
N ASP A 231 18.33 -3.16 22.30
CA ASP A 231 18.60 -4.58 22.46
C ASP A 231 17.30 -5.38 22.31
N ASP A 232 17.16 -6.03 21.16
CA ASP A 232 16.03 -6.90 20.85
C ASP A 232 15.90 -8.06 21.87
N SER A 233 17.02 -8.55 22.44
CA SER A 233 16.98 -9.64 23.41
C SER A 233 16.35 -9.21 24.74
N ALA A 234 16.75 -8.04 25.26
CA ALA A 234 16.16 -7.46 26.46
C ALA A 234 14.66 -7.21 26.28
N MET A 235 14.24 -6.75 25.09
CA MET A 235 12.83 -6.53 24.82
C MET A 235 12.03 -7.85 24.74
N ARG A 236 12.57 -8.92 24.14
CA ARG A 236 11.93 -10.25 24.13
C ARG A 236 11.72 -10.78 25.55
N ASP A 237 12.73 -10.66 26.40
CA ASP A 237 12.67 -11.11 27.78
C ASP A 237 11.62 -10.32 28.57
N CYS A 238 11.58 -8.99 28.38
CA CYS A 238 10.58 -8.15 29.00
C CYS A 238 9.15 -8.52 28.55
N ILE A 239 8.91 -8.69 27.25
CA ILE A 239 7.59 -9.07 26.71
C ILE A 239 7.12 -10.39 27.33
N THR A 240 8.01 -11.38 27.41
CA THR A 240 7.71 -12.69 28.00
C THR A 240 7.28 -12.57 29.46
N VAL A 241 7.95 -11.75 30.26
CA VAL A 241 7.57 -11.49 31.66
C VAL A 241 6.20 -10.82 31.73
N ARG A 242 5.96 -9.84 30.86
CA ARG A 242 4.70 -9.09 30.82
C ARG A 242 3.51 -9.93 30.38
N ASP A 243 3.71 -10.85 29.44
CA ASP A 243 2.69 -11.82 29.03
C ASP A 243 2.29 -12.74 30.18
N LYS A 244 3.27 -13.23 30.96
CA LYS A 244 2.97 -14.05 32.15
C LYS A 244 2.19 -13.27 33.20
N GLU A 245 2.54 -12.00 33.44
CA GLU A 245 1.79 -11.12 34.36
C GLU A 245 0.36 -10.85 33.87
N ARG A 246 0.18 -10.59 32.56
CA ARG A 246 -1.14 -10.42 31.94
C ARG A 246 -1.99 -11.68 32.12
N ALA A 247 -1.44 -12.85 31.80
CA ALA A 247 -2.13 -14.14 31.96
C ALA A 247 -2.53 -14.40 33.42
N ALA A 248 -1.64 -14.11 34.38
CA ALA A 248 -1.94 -14.25 35.80
C ALA A 248 -3.07 -13.33 36.27
N LYS A 249 -3.12 -12.08 35.79
CA LYS A 249 -4.22 -11.14 36.11
C LYS A 249 -5.55 -11.58 35.52
N VAL A 250 -5.55 -12.07 34.28
CA VAL A 250 -6.78 -12.60 33.65
C VAL A 250 -7.31 -13.79 34.45
N ALA A 251 -6.43 -14.70 34.89
CA ALA A 251 -6.81 -15.84 35.73
C ALA A 251 -7.32 -15.42 37.14
N GLN A 252 -6.81 -14.33 37.71
CA GLN A 252 -7.28 -13.81 39.01
C GLN A 252 -8.60 -13.04 38.90
N GLY A 253 -8.81 -12.28 37.82
CA GLY A 253 -10.03 -11.50 37.59
C GLY A 253 -11.25 -12.35 37.21
N SER A 254 -11.04 -13.52 36.62
CA SER A 254 -12.10 -14.50 36.31
C SER A 254 -12.56 -15.32 37.54
N GLY A 255 -11.94 -15.13 38.72
CA GLY A 255 -12.37 -15.74 39.98
C GLY A 255 -13.38 -14.91 40.80
N GLN A 256 -13.82 -13.76 40.30
CA GLN A 256 -14.70 -12.83 41.02
C GLN A 256 -16.09 -12.66 40.37
N SER A 257 -16.64 -13.72 39.78
CA SER A 257 -18.08 -13.80 39.51
C SER A 257 -18.80 -14.00 40.85
N THR A 258 -19.25 -12.91 41.47
CA THR A 258 -20.13 -12.96 42.65
C THR A 258 -21.46 -13.60 42.22
N PRO A 259 -21.96 -14.67 42.87
CA PRO A 259 -23.30 -15.18 42.56
C PRO A 259 -24.34 -14.11 42.89
N GLN A 260 -24.94 -13.51 41.86
CA GLN A 260 -26.10 -12.65 42.04
C GLN A 260 -27.25 -13.49 42.56
N GLN A 261 -27.59 -13.24 43.82
CA GLN A 261 -28.75 -13.74 44.53
C GLN A 261 -30.04 -13.25 43.83
N PRO A 262 -31.06 -14.10 43.60
CA PRO A 262 -32.25 -13.69 42.85
C PRO A 262 -33.04 -12.62 43.60
N GLN A 263 -33.15 -11.41 43.04
CA GLN A 263 -34.05 -10.38 43.54
C GLN A 263 -35.49 -10.68 43.12
N GLN A 264 -36.38 -10.73 44.12
CA GLN A 264 -37.83 -10.84 43.96
C GLN A 264 -38.43 -9.60 43.26
N PRO A 265 -39.50 -9.74 42.46
CA PRO A 265 -40.15 -8.60 41.82
C PRO A 265 -41.09 -7.89 42.81
N GLN A 266 -40.86 -6.59 43.03
CA GLN A 266 -41.85 -5.71 43.68
C GLN A 266 -42.94 -5.30 42.68
N GLN A 267 -44.17 -5.65 43.04
CA GLN A 267 -45.41 -5.17 42.45
C GLN A 267 -45.61 -3.67 42.74
N SER A 268 -46.01 -2.91 41.72
CA SER A 268 -46.75 -1.65 41.90
C SER A 268 -47.90 -1.59 40.91
N GLN A 269 -49.12 -1.73 41.46
CA GLN A 269 -50.42 -1.51 40.83
C GLN A 269 -50.63 0.00 40.61
N GLY A 270 -51.00 0.43 39.40
CA GLY A 270 -52.36 0.88 39.06
C GLY A 270 -52.44 2.42 38.95
N GLY A 271 -53.07 3.06 37.97
CA GLY A 271 -53.79 2.62 36.77
C GLY A 271 -54.17 3.86 35.92
N GLY A 272 -54.82 3.65 34.78
CA GLY A 272 -55.57 4.72 34.08
C GLY A 272 -55.59 4.70 32.54
N GLN A 273 -56.47 3.87 31.97
CA GLN A 273 -57.34 4.09 30.78
C GLN A 273 -56.74 4.43 29.39
N GLY A 274 -57.10 3.60 28.38
CA GLY A 274 -56.80 3.75 26.94
C GLY A 274 -57.80 4.66 26.16
N PRO A 275 -58.03 4.50 24.83
CA PRO A 275 -57.69 3.35 23.96
C PRO A 275 -57.10 3.65 22.54
N SER A 276 -56.49 2.58 21.99
CA SER A 276 -56.57 2.05 20.61
C SER A 276 -56.06 2.82 19.38
N GLN A 277 -55.11 2.18 18.67
CA GLN A 277 -55.01 1.83 17.23
C GLN A 277 -53.52 1.63 16.92
N GLY A 278 -52.97 0.60 16.29
CA GLY A 278 -53.44 -0.52 15.48
C GLY A 278 -52.25 -0.83 14.54
N GLY A 279 -51.78 -2.08 14.45
CA GLY A 279 -50.69 -2.41 13.53
C GLY A 279 -49.91 -3.67 13.88
N SER A 280 -50.44 -4.81 13.44
CA SER A 280 -49.80 -6.14 13.44
C SER A 280 -48.46 -6.18 12.71
N GLY A 281 -47.55 -7.04 13.17
CA GLY A 281 -46.37 -7.45 12.42
C GLY A 281 -45.48 -8.40 13.21
N SER A 282 -45.92 -9.65 13.33
CA SER A 282 -45.25 -10.75 14.02
C SER A 282 -43.88 -11.10 13.43
N VAL A 283 -42.88 -11.33 14.30
CA VAL A 283 -41.71 -12.16 14.04
C VAL A 283 -41.72 -13.30 15.07
N PRO A 284 -41.68 -14.59 14.69
CA PRO A 284 -41.50 -15.68 15.63
C PRO A 284 -40.05 -15.73 16.12
N GLY A 285 -39.89 -15.89 17.43
CA GLY A 285 -38.59 -16.12 18.06
C GLY A 285 -38.12 -17.56 17.92
N GLU A 286 -36.82 -17.74 18.07
CA GLU A 286 -36.25 -19.00 18.52
C GLU A 286 -35.29 -18.72 19.68
N GLN A 287 -35.58 -19.42 20.77
CA GLN A 287 -34.79 -19.58 22.01
C GLN A 287 -33.41 -20.15 21.61
N GLY A 288 -32.28 -19.93 22.28
CA GLY A 288 -31.96 -19.56 23.65
C GLY A 288 -30.59 -20.20 23.91
N GLY A 289 -29.73 -19.56 24.70
CA GLY A 289 -28.42 -20.11 25.05
C GLY A 289 -27.35 -19.03 25.14
N GLU A 290 -27.44 -18.22 26.19
CA GLU A 290 -26.42 -17.25 26.56
C GLU A 290 -25.26 -18.01 27.22
N THR A 291 -24.14 -18.18 26.49
CA THR A 291 -22.88 -18.66 27.07
C THR A 291 -21.98 -17.47 27.39
N ASP A 292 -21.57 -17.45 28.65
CA ASP A 292 -20.52 -16.63 29.25
C ASP A 292 -19.18 -16.97 28.59
N ASP A 293 -18.81 -16.26 27.53
CA ASP A 293 -17.52 -16.41 26.85
C ASP A 293 -16.57 -15.28 27.27
N GLY A 294 -15.66 -15.61 28.18
CA GLY A 294 -14.36 -14.95 28.25
C GLY A 294 -13.60 -15.11 26.92
N PRO A 295 -12.49 -14.36 26.72
CA PRO A 295 -11.77 -14.40 25.45
C PRO A 295 -11.34 -15.82 25.09
N GLN A 296 -11.98 -16.39 24.06
CA GLN A 296 -11.63 -17.69 23.49
C GLN A 296 -10.40 -17.54 22.60
N PHE A 297 -9.39 -18.39 22.85
CA PHE A 297 -8.23 -18.57 21.98
C PHE A 297 -8.57 -19.65 20.93
N PRO A 298 -8.32 -19.42 19.63
CA PRO A 298 -8.54 -20.45 18.62
C PRO A 298 -7.57 -21.61 18.83
N GLY A 299 -8.10 -22.83 18.85
CA GLY A 299 -7.33 -24.07 18.97
C GLY A 299 -6.52 -24.41 17.71
N PRO A 300 -5.59 -25.37 17.80
CA PRO A 300 -4.70 -25.73 16.71
C PRO A 300 -5.48 -26.40 15.57
N VAL A 301 -5.29 -25.90 14.35
CA VAL A 301 -5.76 -26.55 13.12
C VAL A 301 -4.72 -27.60 12.72
N GLU A 302 -5.10 -28.88 12.73
CA GLU A 302 -4.29 -29.95 12.15
C GLU A 302 -4.16 -29.74 10.63
N ALA A 303 -2.91 -29.69 10.15
CA ALA A 303 -2.59 -29.45 8.75
C ALA A 303 -2.78 -30.73 7.90
N ASP A 304 -3.59 -30.64 6.84
CA ASP A 304 -3.77 -31.68 5.83
C ASP A 304 -2.59 -31.67 4.83
N PRO A 305 -1.82 -32.77 4.69
CA PRO A 305 -0.71 -32.87 3.75
C PRO A 305 -1.11 -33.01 2.26
N ASN A 306 -2.41 -33.00 1.92
CA ASN A 306 -2.92 -33.02 0.52
C ASN A 306 -3.76 -31.78 0.12
N ALA A 307 -3.70 -30.67 0.88
CA ALA A 307 -4.44 -29.46 0.54
C ALA A 307 -3.90 -28.78 -0.75
N PRO A 308 -4.76 -28.48 -1.75
CA PRO A 308 -4.35 -27.84 -3.00
C PRO A 308 -4.18 -26.31 -2.82
N SER A 309 -3.19 -25.74 -3.52
CA SER A 309 -3.06 -24.35 -4.02
C SER A 309 -3.56 -23.16 -3.17
N PHE A 310 -2.78 -22.07 -3.15
CA PHE A 310 -3.02 -20.79 -2.45
C PHE A 310 -4.35 -20.03 -2.74
N CYS A 311 -5.34 -20.66 -3.37
CA CYS A 311 -6.69 -20.17 -3.60
C CYS A 311 -7.70 -21.25 -3.18
N THR A 312 -8.85 -20.84 -2.64
CA THR A 312 -10.05 -21.68 -2.76
C THR A 312 -10.37 -21.91 -4.25
N THR A 313 -11.14 -22.93 -4.58
CA THR A 313 -11.60 -23.22 -5.97
C THR A 313 -12.34 -22.04 -6.63
N ASP A 314 -12.74 -21.03 -5.85
CA ASP A 314 -13.50 -19.86 -6.30
C ASP A 314 -12.63 -18.59 -6.38
N GLY A 315 -11.30 -18.71 -6.25
CA GLY A 315 -10.36 -17.61 -6.46
C GLY A 315 -10.25 -16.62 -5.29
N THR A 316 -10.66 -17.01 -4.08
CA THR A 316 -10.43 -16.19 -2.87
C THR A 316 -9.05 -16.54 -2.28
N PRO A 317 -8.13 -15.57 -2.15
CA PRO A 317 -6.79 -15.82 -1.62
C PRO A 317 -6.81 -15.96 -0.09
N LEU A 318 -6.02 -16.92 0.42
CA LEU A 318 -5.75 -17.09 1.85
C LEU A 318 -4.59 -16.19 2.26
N GLY A 319 -4.89 -14.91 2.51
CA GLY A 319 -3.96 -13.93 3.10
C GLY A 319 -4.34 -12.48 2.78
N ASP A 320 -4.65 -11.68 3.80
CA ASP A 320 -5.24 -10.34 3.69
C ASP A 320 -4.36 -9.27 2.99
N LEU A 321 -3.05 -9.48 2.89
CA LEU A 321 -2.14 -8.45 2.36
C LEU A 321 -1.88 -8.56 0.85
N ALA A 322 -1.84 -9.79 0.32
CA ALA A 322 -1.63 -10.01 -1.11
C ALA A 322 -2.85 -9.56 -1.92
N ALA A 323 -4.08 -9.81 -1.41
CA ALA A 323 -5.31 -9.28 -2.01
C ALA A 323 -5.40 -7.74 -1.97
N ALA A 324 -4.88 -7.10 -0.91
CA ALA A 324 -4.92 -5.65 -0.77
C ALA A 324 -4.01 -4.92 -1.76
N LEU A 325 -2.81 -5.45 -2.02
CA LEU A 325 -1.89 -4.84 -2.99
C LEU A 325 -2.23 -5.22 -4.45
N CYS A 326 -3.01 -6.29 -4.68
CA CYS A 326 -3.44 -6.74 -6.01
C CYS A 326 -4.41 -5.79 -6.75
N SER A 327 -4.89 -4.70 -6.14
CA SER A 327 -5.76 -3.72 -6.83
C SER A 327 -5.41 -2.25 -6.57
N THR A 328 -4.32 -1.97 -5.86
CA THR A 328 -3.90 -0.61 -5.47
C THR A 328 -2.71 -0.08 -6.25
N SER A 329 -1.96 -0.95 -6.95
CA SER A 329 -0.87 -0.51 -7.82
C SER A 329 -1.41 -0.06 -9.18
N GLY A 330 -1.69 1.24 -9.24
CA GLY A 330 -1.69 1.97 -10.49
C GLY A 330 -2.75 3.06 -10.54
N PRO A 331 -2.36 4.33 -10.53
CA PRO A 331 -3.12 5.35 -11.21
C PRO A 331 -2.58 5.55 -12.63
N LEU A 332 -3.51 5.68 -13.56
CA LEU A 332 -3.35 6.54 -14.73
C LEU A 332 -4.70 7.24 -14.94
N PRO A 333 -4.74 8.52 -15.38
CA PRO A 333 -3.88 9.67 -15.10
C PRO A 333 -4.38 10.54 -13.94
#